data_AF-A0A352BDT9-F1
#
_entry.id   AF-A0A352BDT9-F1
#
_cell.length_a   1.000
_cell.length_b   1.000
_cell.length_c   1.000
_cell.angle_alpha   90.00
_cell.angle_beta   90.00
_cell.angle_gamma   90.00
#
_symmetry.space_group_name_H-M   'P 1'
#
loop_
_entity.id
_entity.type
_entity.pdbx_description
1 polymer ?
#
loop_
_entity_poly.entity_id
_entity_poly.type
_entity_poly.pdbx_seq_one_letter_code
_entity_poly.pdbx_strand_id
1 'polypeptide(L)'
;MLISRGPLAEKPVLILFDEPEVYLHPRLKRTLNATLENIAEQQNHQIVIITHDPYFVFQGLGKDKKVVSFEKGSDGFTVAKDDNVIVGIEDELLFILLYSKLEGDIKYIKEIKVEGINDRTYTKEDGYVDKNYTGLESIRHQIHHRGTNEYTFERCILSGEEIPVNKNYYTQEELSEAIIKMSKKLSEIN
;
A
#
# COMPACT_ATOMS: atom_id res chain seq x y z
N MET A 1 19.06 5.80 -28.55
CA MET A 1 18.47 4.54 -28.05
C MET A 1 17.20 4.31 -28.84
N LEU A 2 17.17 3.29 -29.70
CA LEU A 2 16.02 2.98 -30.53
C LEU A 2 14.93 2.33 -29.67
N ILE A 3 13.86 3.07 -29.39
CA ILE A 3 12.61 2.48 -28.89
C ILE A 3 11.78 2.19 -30.13
N SER A 4 11.88 0.95 -30.62
CA SER A 4 10.96 0.45 -31.63
C SER A 4 9.54 0.49 -31.06
N ARG A 5 8.63 1.22 -31.72
CA ARG A 5 7.18 1.25 -31.42
C ARG A 5 6.40 0.21 -32.25
N GLY A 6 7.04 -0.92 -32.57
CA GLY A 6 6.40 -2.06 -33.23
C GLY A 6 6.16 -3.21 -32.24
N PRO A 7 5.20 -4.10 -32.50
CA PRO A 7 5.02 -5.31 -31.72
C PRO A 7 6.32 -6.15 -31.75
N LEU A 8 6.82 -6.57 -30.59
CA LEU A 8 8.06 -7.37 -30.48
C LEU A 8 7.91 -8.79 -31.08
N ALA A 9 6.68 -9.23 -31.34
CA ALA A 9 6.37 -10.51 -31.97
C ALA A 9 5.03 -10.43 -32.72
N GLU A 10 4.80 -11.29 -33.71
CA GLU A 10 3.48 -11.44 -34.37
C GLU A 10 2.51 -12.33 -33.58
N LYS A 11 3.04 -13.13 -32.65
CA LYS A 11 2.26 -14.07 -31.82
C LYS A 11 2.03 -13.48 -30.43
N PRO A 12 0.98 -13.89 -29.70
CA PRO A 12 0.83 -13.58 -28.29
C PRO A 12 2.06 -14.02 -27.48
N VAL A 13 2.57 -13.13 -26.63
CA VAL A 13 3.73 -13.35 -25.77
C VAL A 13 3.30 -13.20 -24.32
N LEU A 14 3.56 -14.23 -23.53
CA LEU A 14 3.43 -14.19 -22.07
C LEU A 14 4.83 -14.09 -21.47
N ILE A 15 5.07 -13.07 -20.67
CA ILE A 15 6.31 -12.86 -19.93
C ILE A 15 6.01 -13.01 -18.44
N LEU A 16 6.73 -13.92 -17.78
CA LEU A 16 6.59 -14.18 -16.36
C LEU A 16 7.85 -13.71 -15.64
N PHE A 17 7.67 -12.86 -14.64
CA PHE A 17 8.74 -12.44 -13.75
C PHE A 17 8.48 -12.91 -12.33
N ASP A 18 9.51 -13.45 -11.71
CA ASP A 18 9.54 -13.82 -10.30
C ASP A 18 10.47 -12.85 -9.58
N GLU A 19 9.89 -11.97 -8.75
CA GLU A 19 10.56 -10.89 -8.02
C GLU A 19 11.62 -10.14 -8.85
N PRO A 20 11.27 -9.53 -10.00
CA PRO A 20 12.26 -8.89 -10.88
C PRO A 20 12.96 -7.68 -10.23
N GLU A 21 12.46 -7.21 -9.09
CA GLU A 21 13.00 -6.13 -8.29
C GLU A 21 14.10 -6.53 -7.29
N VAL A 22 14.37 -7.83 -7.07
CA VAL A 22 15.38 -8.24 -6.08
C VAL A 22 16.73 -7.60 -6.44
N TYR A 23 17.40 -7.03 -5.43
CA TYR A 23 18.68 -6.31 -5.54
C TYR A 23 18.65 -4.96 -6.28
N LEU A 24 17.49 -4.47 -6.73
CA LEU A 24 17.41 -3.16 -7.37
C LEU A 24 17.28 -2.03 -6.35
N HIS A 25 18.03 -0.93 -6.56
CA HIS A 25 17.79 0.32 -5.86
C HIS A 25 16.38 0.86 -6.18
N PRO A 26 15.66 1.54 -5.26
CA PRO A 26 14.28 2.01 -5.50
C PRO A 26 14.07 2.78 -6.82
N ARG A 27 15.06 3.58 -7.23
CA ARG A 27 15.02 4.27 -8.55
C ARG A 27 14.92 3.29 -9.72
N LEU A 28 15.70 2.20 -9.68
CA LEU A 28 15.71 1.18 -10.72
C LEU A 28 14.44 0.33 -10.70
N LYS A 29 13.88 0.03 -9.51
CA LYS A 29 12.58 -0.64 -9.38
C LYS A 29 11.46 0.11 -10.12
N ARG A 30 11.41 1.44 -9.94
CA ARG A 30 10.43 2.29 -10.65
C ARG A 30 10.66 2.30 -12.17
N THR A 31 11.92 2.40 -12.60
CA THR A 31 12.26 2.34 -14.03
C THR A 31 11.90 0.99 -14.64
N LEU A 32 12.17 -0.11 -13.93
CA LEU A 32 11.79 -1.45 -14.34
C LEU A 32 10.28 -1.56 -14.46
N ASN A 33 9.52 -1.19 -13.43
CA ASN A 33 8.06 -1.26 -13.47
C ASN A 33 7.49 -0.47 -14.66
N ALA A 34 7.88 0.79 -14.84
CA ALA A 34 7.46 1.58 -15.99
C ALA A 34 7.85 0.95 -17.34
N THR A 35 9.02 0.30 -17.43
CA THR A 35 9.44 -0.39 -18.66
C THR A 35 8.56 -1.61 -18.94
N LEU A 36 8.25 -2.41 -17.92
CA LEU A 36 7.36 -3.56 -18.05
C LEU A 36 5.95 -3.13 -18.43
N GLU A 37 5.44 -2.05 -17.85
CA GLU A 37 4.15 -1.47 -18.25
C GLU A 37 4.12 -1.10 -19.74
N ASN A 38 5.15 -0.41 -20.24
CA ASN A 38 5.26 -0.07 -21.66
C ASN A 38 5.31 -1.31 -22.58
N ILE A 39 5.86 -2.43 -22.09
CA ILE A 39 5.87 -3.70 -22.84
C ILE A 39 4.47 -4.33 -22.80
N ALA A 40 3.80 -4.33 -21.64
CA ALA A 40 2.45 -4.86 -21.48
C ALA A 40 1.38 -4.08 -22.26
N GLU A 41 1.59 -2.79 -22.51
CA GLU A 41 0.71 -1.96 -23.36
C GLU A 41 0.76 -2.34 -24.85
N GLN A 42 1.73 -3.16 -25.27
CA GLN A 42 1.76 -3.67 -26.64
C GLN A 42 0.64 -4.70 -26.86
N GLN A 43 -0.02 -4.64 -28.02
CA GLN A 43 -1.25 -5.41 -28.30
C GLN A 43 -1.16 -6.94 -28.12
N ASN A 44 0.04 -7.51 -28.14
CA ASN A 44 0.28 -8.94 -28.10
C ASN A 44 1.10 -9.40 -26.88
N HIS A 45 1.25 -8.57 -25.85
CA HIS A 45 2.04 -8.89 -24.67
C HIS A 45 1.18 -8.95 -23.42
N GLN A 46 1.38 -10.00 -22.64
CA GLN A 46 0.89 -10.09 -21.28
C GLN A 46 2.09 -10.27 -20.36
N ILE A 47 2.13 -9.49 -19.28
CA ILE A 47 3.16 -9.61 -18.25
C ILE A 47 2.49 -10.02 -16.96
N VAL A 48 3.04 -11.03 -16.31
CA VAL A 48 2.67 -11.44 -14.95
C VAL A 48 3.91 -11.31 -14.08
N ILE A 49 3.74 -10.65 -12.94
CA ILE A 49 4.82 -10.36 -12.00
C ILE A 49 4.41 -10.90 -10.64
N ILE A 50 5.30 -11.68 -10.03
CA ILE A 50 5.22 -12.06 -8.63
C ILE A 50 6.13 -11.09 -7.88
N THR A 51 5.62 -10.44 -6.83
CA THR A 51 6.32 -9.36 -6.13
C THR A 51 5.78 -9.19 -4.72
N HIS A 52 6.68 -8.81 -3.81
CA HIS A 52 6.33 -8.28 -2.48
C HIS A 52 6.54 -6.76 -2.40
N ASP A 53 6.93 -6.12 -3.51
CA ASP A 53 7.34 -4.73 -3.51
C ASP A 53 6.15 -3.77 -3.70
N PRO A 54 6.00 -2.79 -2.80
CA PRO A 54 4.87 -1.87 -2.81
C PRO A 54 4.81 -1.01 -4.07
N TYR A 55 5.95 -0.72 -4.74
CA TYR A 55 5.95 0.08 -5.96
C TYR A 55 5.34 -0.64 -7.17
N PHE A 56 5.43 -1.97 -7.22
CA PHE A 56 4.81 -2.77 -8.27
C PHE A 56 3.30 -2.89 -8.04
N VAL A 57 2.93 -3.19 -6.81
CA VAL A 57 1.53 -3.39 -6.43
C VAL A 57 0.72 -2.11 -6.54
N PHE A 58 1.22 -0.99 -5.99
CA PHE A 58 0.47 0.27 -5.98
C PHE A 58 0.19 0.82 -7.38
N GLN A 59 1.20 0.80 -8.27
CA GLN A 59 1.03 1.23 -9.66
C GLN A 59 0.13 0.28 -10.47
N GLY A 60 -0.06 -0.95 -9.98
CA GLY A 60 -0.98 -1.96 -10.50
C GLY A 60 -2.46 -1.67 -10.21
N LEU A 61 -2.79 -0.76 -9.30
CA LEU A 61 -4.18 -0.41 -8.98
C LEU A 61 -4.73 0.57 -10.03
N GLY A 62 -5.26 0.07 -11.14
CA GLY A 62 -5.85 0.86 -12.23
C GLY A 62 -6.68 0.02 -13.20
N LYS A 63 -7.39 0.66 -14.14
CA LYS A 63 -8.44 0.01 -14.96
C LYS A 63 -7.96 -1.18 -15.81
N ASP A 64 -6.71 -1.17 -16.26
CA ASP A 64 -6.17 -2.17 -17.19
C ASP A 64 -5.15 -3.13 -16.55
N LYS A 65 -5.00 -3.07 -15.22
CA LYS A 65 -4.07 -3.89 -14.45
C LYS A 65 -4.84 -4.60 -13.33
N LYS A 66 -4.41 -5.82 -13.01
CA LYS A 66 -4.99 -6.62 -11.93
C LYS A 66 -3.92 -7.02 -10.94
N VAL A 67 -4.15 -6.70 -9.69
CA VAL A 67 -3.40 -7.28 -8.57
C VAL A 67 -4.22 -8.43 -8.00
N VAL A 68 -3.61 -9.60 -7.84
CA VAL A 68 -4.24 -10.75 -7.20
C VAL A 68 -3.36 -11.18 -6.04
N SER A 69 -3.91 -11.14 -4.83
CA SER A 69 -3.24 -11.63 -3.63
C SER A 69 -3.60 -13.08 -3.37
N PHE A 70 -2.67 -13.83 -2.81
CA PHE A 70 -2.85 -15.23 -2.45
C PHE A 70 -2.57 -15.43 -0.96
N GLU A 71 -3.43 -16.19 -0.28
CA GLU A 71 -3.25 -16.57 1.12
C GLU A 71 -3.44 -18.06 1.32
N LYS A 72 -2.97 -18.59 2.44
CA LYS A 72 -3.23 -19.96 2.83
C LYS A 72 -4.60 -20.06 3.51
N GLY A 73 -5.51 -20.81 2.92
CA GLY A 73 -6.81 -21.14 3.49
C GLY A 73 -6.71 -22.01 4.74
N SER A 74 -7.81 -22.05 5.50
CA SER A 74 -7.92 -22.85 6.74
C SER A 74 -7.82 -24.36 6.50
N ASP A 75 -8.11 -24.81 5.28
CA ASP A 75 -7.96 -26.17 4.79
C ASP A 75 -6.52 -26.49 4.31
N GLY A 76 -5.63 -25.50 4.34
CA GLY A 76 -4.24 -25.61 3.91
C GLY A 76 -4.01 -25.38 2.41
N PHE A 77 -5.06 -25.13 1.63
CA PHE A 77 -4.96 -24.80 0.20
C PHE A 77 -4.80 -23.30 -0.04
N THR A 78 -4.23 -22.91 -1.17
CA THR A 78 -4.10 -21.49 -1.54
C THR A 78 -5.42 -20.93 -2.02
N VAL A 79 -5.83 -19.80 -1.45
CA VAL A 79 -7.02 -19.04 -1.82
C VAL A 79 -6.59 -17.73 -2.46
N ALA A 80 -7.12 -17.44 -3.65
CA ALA A 80 -6.97 -16.13 -4.28
C ALA A 80 -7.99 -15.15 -3.70
N LYS A 81 -7.56 -13.92 -3.42
CA LYS A 81 -8.43 -12.82 -3.03
C LYS A 81 -9.09 -12.17 -4.24
N ASP A 82 -10.10 -11.36 -3.97
CA ASP A 82 -10.74 -10.51 -4.98
C ASP A 82 -9.71 -9.60 -5.66
N ASP A 83 -9.99 -9.26 -6.93
CA ASP A 83 -9.15 -8.39 -7.74
C ASP A 83 -8.85 -7.07 -6.98
N ASN A 84 -7.58 -6.68 -6.97
CA ASN A 84 -7.07 -5.45 -6.35
C ASN A 84 -7.17 -5.38 -4.82
N VAL A 85 -7.57 -6.46 -4.14
CA VAL A 85 -7.42 -6.58 -2.68
C VAL A 85 -6.01 -7.05 -2.35
N ILE A 86 -5.28 -6.22 -1.60
CA ILE A 86 -3.86 -6.45 -1.27
C ILE A 86 -3.75 -7.10 0.11
N VAL A 87 -3.10 -8.26 0.19
CA VAL A 87 -2.85 -9.03 1.43
C VAL A 87 -1.38 -9.44 1.48
N GLY A 88 -0.80 -9.51 2.68
CA GLY A 88 0.56 -10.03 2.90
C GLY A 88 1.68 -9.06 2.52
N ILE A 89 1.38 -7.76 2.45
CA ILE A 89 2.35 -6.69 2.28
C ILE A 89 2.12 -5.66 3.40
N GLU A 90 2.86 -5.81 4.49
CA GLU A 90 2.88 -4.87 5.61
C GLU A 90 3.94 -3.79 5.39
N ASP A 91 3.65 -2.84 4.51
CA ASP A 91 4.60 -1.80 4.12
C ASP A 91 4.02 -0.39 4.32
N GLU A 92 4.75 0.46 5.05
CA GLU A 92 4.35 1.83 5.39
C GLU A 92 4.22 2.72 4.15
N LEU A 93 5.06 2.50 3.14
CA LEU A 93 4.98 3.23 1.89
C LEU A 93 3.73 2.82 1.12
N LEU A 94 3.38 1.52 1.06
CA LEU A 94 2.13 1.08 0.46
C LEU A 94 0.93 1.75 1.14
N PHE A 95 0.92 1.76 2.48
CA PHE A 95 -0.10 2.47 3.25
C PHE A 95 -0.22 3.94 2.82
N ILE A 96 0.90 4.67 2.78
CA ILE A 96 0.91 6.09 2.40
C ILE A 96 0.35 6.29 0.99
N LEU A 97 0.77 5.45 0.05
CA LEU A 97 0.35 5.54 -1.35
C LEU A 97 -1.16 5.29 -1.49
N LEU A 98 -1.70 4.27 -0.83
CA LEU A 98 -3.14 3.98 -0.78
C LEU A 98 -3.93 5.11 -0.12
N TYR A 99 -3.43 5.59 1.03
CA TYR A 99 -4.05 6.70 1.75
C TYR A 99 -4.12 7.95 0.86
N SER A 100 -3.02 8.31 0.18
CA SER A 100 -2.98 9.45 -0.73
C SER A 100 -3.98 9.35 -1.88
N LYS A 101 -4.21 8.13 -2.40
CA LYS A 101 -5.21 7.88 -3.45
C LYS A 101 -6.64 8.06 -2.94
N LEU A 102 -6.89 7.76 -1.67
CA LEU A 102 -8.18 7.95 -1.00
C LEU A 102 -8.39 9.39 -0.48
N GLU A 103 -7.33 10.14 -0.19
CA GLU A 103 -7.39 11.52 0.34
C GLU A 103 -8.10 12.49 -0.61
N GLY A 104 -8.15 12.18 -1.91
CA GLY A 104 -8.97 12.90 -2.88
C GLY A 104 -10.47 12.90 -2.57
N ASP A 105 -10.95 11.99 -1.72
CA ASP A 105 -12.33 11.92 -1.23
C ASP A 105 -12.34 11.51 0.26
N ILE A 106 -12.20 12.53 1.12
CA ILE A 106 -12.15 12.46 2.60
C ILE A 106 -13.29 11.59 3.19
N LYS A 107 -14.42 11.46 2.50
CA LYS A 107 -15.53 10.64 2.96
C LYS A 107 -15.13 9.16 3.10
N TYR A 108 -14.31 8.64 2.19
CA TYR A 108 -13.89 7.24 2.23
C TYR A 108 -12.96 6.91 3.38
N ILE A 109 -12.06 7.83 3.74
CA ILE A 109 -11.14 7.65 4.87
C ILE A 109 -11.93 7.48 6.17
N LYS A 110 -12.99 8.28 6.35
CA LYS A 110 -13.84 8.23 7.55
C LYS A 110 -14.70 6.97 7.66
N GLU A 111 -15.02 6.34 6.54
CA GLU A 111 -15.83 5.11 6.51
C GLU A 111 -15.00 3.86 6.84
N ILE A 112 -13.68 3.90 6.62
CA ILE A 112 -12.79 2.77 6.88
C ILE A 112 -12.48 2.70 8.38
N LYS A 113 -13.05 1.69 9.03
CA LYS A 113 -12.73 1.33 10.42
C LYS A 113 -11.69 0.23 10.43
N VAL A 114 -10.56 0.43 11.10
CA VAL A 114 -9.55 -0.61 11.35
C VAL A 114 -9.81 -1.18 12.74
N GLU A 115 -9.89 -2.50 12.86
CA GLU A 115 -10.10 -3.18 14.14
C GLU A 115 -8.82 -3.12 14.99
N GLY A 116 -8.96 -3.25 16.31
CA GLY A 116 -7.81 -3.21 17.22
C GLY A 116 -7.22 -1.82 17.50
N ILE A 117 -7.48 -0.82 16.65
CA ILE A 117 -7.11 0.58 16.95
C ILE A 117 -8.08 1.14 18.00
N ASN A 118 -7.70 1.01 19.28
CA ASN A 118 -8.36 1.71 20.38
C ASN A 118 -8.30 3.22 20.14
N ASP A 119 -9.31 3.98 20.58
CA ASP A 119 -9.35 5.45 20.51
C ASP A 119 -8.05 6.04 21.08
N ARG A 120 -7.13 6.45 20.20
CA ARG A 120 -5.84 7.02 20.60
C ARG A 120 -6.01 8.49 20.87
N THR A 121 -5.52 8.92 22.02
CA THR A 121 -5.55 10.32 22.43
C THR A 121 -4.21 10.95 22.08
N TYR A 122 -4.23 12.07 21.36
CA TYR A 122 -3.02 12.81 21.02
C TYR A 122 -2.85 13.91 22.04
N THR A 123 -1.70 13.95 22.69
CA THR A 123 -1.33 15.06 23.57
C THR A 123 -0.19 15.82 22.92
N LYS A 124 -0.47 17.07 22.53
CA LYS A 124 0.51 17.99 21.97
C LYS A 124 1.47 18.50 23.05
N GLU A 125 2.59 19.11 22.66
CA GLU A 125 3.58 19.65 23.61
C GLU A 125 3.02 20.72 24.56
N ASP A 126 1.98 21.44 24.14
CA ASP A 126 1.27 22.45 24.94
C ASP A 126 0.25 21.85 25.92
N GLY A 127 0.12 20.52 25.97
CA GLY A 127 -0.87 19.81 26.76
C GLY A 127 -2.27 19.76 26.12
N TYR A 128 -2.43 20.27 24.88
CA TYR A 128 -3.67 20.14 24.15
C TYR A 128 -3.94 18.68 23.80
N VAL A 129 -5.13 18.23 24.20
CA VAL A 129 -5.59 16.88 23.93
C VAL A 129 -6.53 16.91 22.74
N ASP A 130 -6.04 16.46 21.58
CA ASP A 130 -6.87 16.29 20.41
C ASP A 130 -7.57 14.92 20.46
N LYS A 131 -8.89 14.96 20.33
CA LYS A 131 -9.75 13.78 20.49
C LYS A 131 -10.42 13.48 19.17
N ASN A 132 -10.29 12.23 18.74
CA ASN A 132 -11.00 11.56 17.64
C ASN A 132 -10.30 11.63 16.27
N TYR A 133 -9.16 10.94 16.14
CA TYR A 133 -8.65 10.53 14.82
C TYR A 133 -9.22 9.17 14.45
N THR A 134 -9.50 8.98 13.16
CA THR A 134 -9.81 7.65 12.63
C THR A 134 -8.59 6.73 12.73
N GLY A 135 -8.81 5.41 12.68
CA GLY A 135 -7.72 4.44 12.73
C GLY A 135 -6.65 4.66 11.64
N LEU A 136 -7.08 5.03 10.43
CA LEU A 136 -6.16 5.35 9.34
C LEU A 136 -5.36 6.64 9.58
N GLU A 137 -6.02 7.72 10.02
CA GLU A 137 -5.32 8.96 10.37
C GLU A 137 -4.30 8.71 11.47
N SER A 138 -4.63 7.82 12.41
CA SER A 138 -3.72 7.47 13.48
C SER A 138 -2.45 6.77 13.00
N ILE A 139 -2.58 5.77 12.13
CA ILE A 139 -1.43 5.12 11.51
C ILE A 139 -0.62 6.14 10.70
N ARG A 140 -1.30 6.97 9.87
CA ARG A 140 -0.64 7.99 9.04
C ARG A 140 0.23 8.94 9.86
N HIS A 141 -0.28 9.44 10.99
CA HIS A 141 0.44 10.42 11.81
C HIS A 141 1.70 9.84 12.45
N GLN A 142 1.73 8.54 12.70
CA GLN A 142 2.88 7.83 13.29
C GLN A 142 3.94 7.41 12.29
N ILE A 143 3.58 7.20 11.01
CA ILE A 143 4.58 6.88 9.98
C ILE A 143 5.45 8.11 9.74
N HIS A 144 6.76 7.99 9.99
CA HIS A 144 7.71 9.08 9.86
C HIS A 144 7.80 9.59 8.41
N HIS A 145 7.17 10.73 8.13
CA HIS A 145 7.44 11.49 6.92
C HIS A 145 8.76 12.24 7.05
N ARG A 146 9.55 12.31 5.97
CA ARG A 146 10.57 13.37 5.78
C ARG A 146 9.92 14.74 5.45
N GLY A 147 8.76 15.01 6.03
CA GLY A 147 7.92 16.18 5.73
C GLY A 147 7.55 16.96 6.98
N THR A 148 7.09 18.20 6.78
CA THR A 148 6.68 19.19 7.80
C THR A 148 5.38 18.82 8.52
N ASN A 149 5.10 17.53 8.73
CA ASN A 149 3.93 17.09 9.46
C ASN A 149 4.17 17.31 10.96
N GLU A 150 3.51 18.33 11.52
CA GLU A 150 3.58 18.70 12.94
C GLU A 150 3.21 17.53 13.88
N TYR A 151 2.37 16.60 13.41
CA TYR A 151 1.93 15.43 14.17
C TYR A 151 2.94 14.28 14.18
N THR A 152 3.94 14.29 13.30
CA THR A 152 4.95 13.21 13.19
C THR A 152 5.98 13.24 14.32
N PHE A 153 6.05 14.34 15.08
CA PHE A 153 6.87 14.45 16.28
C PHE A 153 6.06 14.35 17.59
N GLU A 154 4.72 14.33 17.52
CA GLU A 154 3.88 14.37 18.71
C GLU A 154 3.38 12.97 19.10
N ARG A 155 3.76 12.62 20.32
CA ARG A 155 3.74 11.27 20.90
C ARG A 155 2.30 10.76 21.01
N CYS A 156 1.96 9.70 20.26
CA CYS A 156 0.78 8.89 20.58
C CYS A 156 0.99 8.26 21.97
N ILE A 157 0.04 8.42 22.89
CA ILE A 157 0.09 7.76 24.19
C ILE A 157 -1.12 6.86 24.30
N LEU A 158 -0.88 5.56 24.50
CA LEU A 158 -1.93 4.66 25.01
C LEU A 158 -2.16 5.03 26.48
N SER A 159 -3.42 5.27 26.87
CA SER A 159 -3.77 5.75 28.21
C SER A 159 -3.05 4.95 29.32
N GLY A 160 -2.07 5.59 29.97
CA GLY A 160 -1.40 5.07 31.17
C GLY A 160 0.01 4.49 30.98
N GLU A 161 0.61 4.52 29.78
CA GLU A 161 1.97 4.01 29.54
C GLU A 161 3.01 5.13 29.31
N GLU A 162 4.26 4.87 29.75
CA GLU A 162 5.41 5.73 29.42
C GLU A 162 5.67 5.73 27.90
N ILE A 163 6.17 6.85 27.38
CA ILE A 163 6.34 7.11 25.95
C ILE A 163 7.67 6.52 25.46
N PRO A 164 7.70 5.37 24.74
CA PRO A 164 8.91 4.94 24.07
C PRO A 164 9.27 5.91 22.95
N VAL A 165 10.48 6.46 23.01
CA VAL A 165 10.94 7.56 22.14
C VAL A 165 11.24 7.11 20.68
N ASN A 166 11.14 5.81 20.36
CA ASN A 166 11.49 5.26 19.05
C ASN A 166 10.63 4.04 18.67
N LYS A 167 9.30 4.12 18.80
CA LYS A 167 8.42 3.02 18.42
C LYS A 167 7.19 3.53 17.67
N ASN A 168 6.83 2.84 16.60
CA ASN A 168 5.49 2.95 16.02
C ASN A 168 4.48 2.45 17.07
N TYR A 169 3.40 3.20 17.29
CA TYR A 169 2.35 2.79 18.23
C TYR A 169 1.28 1.94 17.54
N TYR A 170 1.36 1.76 16.22
CA TYR A 170 0.56 0.76 15.51
C TYR A 170 1.25 -0.60 15.46
N THR A 171 0.44 -1.66 15.43
CA THR A 171 0.90 -3.03 15.22
C THR A 171 1.00 -3.35 13.73
N GLN A 172 1.75 -4.39 13.38
CA GLN A 172 1.80 -4.89 11.99
C GLN A 172 0.43 -5.40 11.52
N GLU A 173 -0.37 -5.94 12.44
CA GLU A 173 -1.75 -6.38 12.17
C GLU A 173 -2.63 -5.20 11.80
N GLU A 174 -2.55 -4.09 12.54
CA GLU A 174 -3.29 -2.86 12.24
C GLU A 174 -2.88 -2.26 10.90
N LEU A 175 -1.58 -2.28 10.56
CA LEU A 175 -1.07 -1.82 9.27
C LEU A 175 -1.58 -2.71 8.12
N SER A 176 -1.50 -4.04 8.28
CA SER A 176 -1.98 -5.03 7.31
C SER A 176 -3.48 -4.85 7.06
N GLU A 177 -4.26 -4.75 8.14
CA GLU A 177 -5.70 -4.57 8.07
C GLU A 177 -6.09 -3.25 7.39
N ALA A 178 -5.37 -2.17 7.69
CA ALA A 178 -5.56 -0.89 7.03
C ALA A 178 -5.31 -0.98 5.51
N ILE A 179 -4.24 -1.65 5.09
CA ILE A 179 -3.90 -1.86 3.67
C ILE A 179 -5.00 -2.69 2.97
N ILE A 180 -5.47 -3.77 3.60
CA ILE A 180 -6.56 -4.60 3.08
C ILE A 180 -7.83 -3.77 2.90
N LYS A 181 -8.22 -2.99 3.91
CA LYS A 181 -9.45 -2.20 3.89
C LYS A 181 -9.37 -1.05 2.88
N MET A 182 -8.23 -0.37 2.78
CA MET A 182 -8.02 0.69 1.78
C MET A 182 -8.02 0.13 0.36
N SER A 183 -7.33 -0.98 0.11
CA SER A 183 -7.28 -1.60 -1.23
C SER A 183 -8.65 -2.10 -1.68
N LYS A 184 -9.41 -2.74 -0.78
CA LYS A 184 -10.81 -3.13 -1.04
C LYS A 184 -11.71 -1.93 -1.34
N LYS A 185 -11.59 -0.84 -0.57
CA LYS A 185 -12.37 0.37 -0.83
C LYS A 185 -12.04 0.96 -2.20
N LEU A 186 -10.76 0.99 -2.57
CA LEU A 186 -10.32 1.44 -3.89
C LEU A 186 -10.82 0.53 -5.02
N SER A 187 -10.93 -0.79 -4.81
CA SER A 187 -11.50 -1.69 -5.81
C SER A 187 -13.01 -1.49 -6.01
N GLU A 188 -13.74 -1.03 -4.99
CA GLU A 188 -15.17 -0.72 -5.09
C GLU A 188 -15.46 0.59 -5.83
N ILE A 189 -14.50 1.53 -5.86
CA ILE A 189 -14.65 2.86 -6.46
C ILE A 189 -14.27 2.88 -7.95
N ASN A 190 -13.38 1.98 -8.39
CA ASN A 190 -12.85 1.94 -9.76
C ASN A 190 -13.69 1.10 -10.72
#